data_AF-A0A3R8LAM2-F1
#
_entry.id   AF-A0A3R8LAM2-F1
#
_cell.length_a   1.000
_cell.length_b   1.000
_cell.length_c   1.000
_cell.angle_alpha   90.00
_cell.angle_beta   90.00
_cell.angle_gamma   90.00
#
_symmetry.space_group_name_H-M   'P 1'
#
loop_
_entity.id
_entity.type
_entity.pdbx_description
1 polymer ?
#
loop_
_entity_poly.entity_id
_entity_poly.type
_entity_poly.pdbx_seq_one_letter_code
_entity_poly.pdbx_strand_id
1 'polypeptide(L)' 'MSFFCPHFNPDNEHCDRVRDHCIPGRTGCVLARNSTFAVSAQARINAQSAALPPAPPLPPLHSGRKTLKTG' A
#
# COMPACT_ATOMS: atom_id res chain seq x y z
N MET A 1 -8.57 -17.79 -7.73
CA MET A 1 -8.21 -17.04 -6.51
C MET A 1 -8.46 -15.56 -6.73
N SER A 2 -9.35 -14.94 -5.95
CA SER A 2 -9.44 -13.48 -5.83
C SER A 2 -8.51 -13.03 -4.69
N PHE A 3 -7.50 -12.22 -4.99
CA PHE A 3 -6.64 -11.64 -3.96
C PHE A 3 -7.28 -10.34 -3.46
N PHE A 4 -7.48 -10.23 -2.15
CA PHE A 4 -7.98 -9.01 -1.49
C PHE A 4 -6.86 -8.41 -0.62
N CYS A 5 -6.56 -7.13 -0.82
CA CYS A 5 -5.63 -6.38 0.01
C CYS A 5 -6.40 -5.37 0.87
N PRO A 6 -6.45 -5.51 2.20
CA PRO A 6 -7.18 -4.59 3.08
C PRO A 6 -6.53 -3.20 3.20
N HIS A 7 -5.37 -3.01 2.56
CA HIS A 7 -4.62 -1.75 2.58
C HIS A 7 -4.61 -1.05 1.23
N PHE A 8 -5.22 -1.65 0.21
CA PHE A 8 -5.30 -1.04 -1.12
C PHE A 8 -6.50 -0.10 -1.16
N ASN A 9 -6.23 1.17 -1.44
CA ASN A 9 -7.25 2.17 -1.71
C ASN A 9 -7.38 2.32 -3.24
N PRO A 10 -8.52 1.91 -3.83
CA PRO A 10 -8.71 1.93 -5.27
C PRO A 10 -8.94 3.35 -5.83
N ASP A 11 -9.40 4.32 -5.03
CA ASP A 11 -9.73 5.67 -5.50
C ASP A 11 -8.48 6.44 -5.98
N ASN A 12 -7.33 6.13 -5.40
CA ASN A 12 -6.05 6.82 -5.63
C ASN A 12 -4.89 5.84 -5.88
N GLU A 13 -5.20 4.57 -6.14
CA GLU A 13 -4.23 3.48 -6.36
C GLU A 13 -3.12 3.43 -5.29
N HIS A 14 -3.50 3.66 -4.04
CA HIS A 14 -2.59 3.88 -2.93
C HIS A 14 -2.56 2.69 -1.96
N CYS A 15 -1.47 2.55 -1.21
CA CYS A 15 -1.32 1.53 -0.17
C CYS A 15 -1.23 2.19 1.21
N ASP A 16 -2.31 2.17 1.99
CA ASP A 16 -2.40 2.85 3.29
C ASP A 16 -1.39 2.34 4.33
N ARG A 17 -0.95 1.09 4.19
CA ARG A 17 0.07 0.50 5.08
C ARG A 17 1.45 1.08 4.83
N VAL A 18 1.77 1.39 3.58
CA VAL A 18 3.09 1.92 3.18
C VAL A 18 3.04 3.43 2.96
N ARG A 19 1.84 4.01 2.92
CA ARG A 19 1.55 5.44 2.74
C ARG A 19 2.16 6.00 1.46
N ASP A 20 2.05 5.21 0.40
CA ASP A 20 2.62 5.48 -0.92
C ASP A 20 1.84 4.71 -1.99
N HIS A 21 2.11 4.96 -3.27
CA HIS A 21 1.50 4.24 -4.39
C HIS A 21 1.61 2.73 -4.21
N CYS A 22 0.53 2.04 -4.58
CA CYS A 22 0.44 0.59 -4.44
C CYS A 22 1.34 -0.11 -5.47
N ILE A 23 2.44 -0.71 -4.99
CA ILE A 23 3.35 -1.52 -5.82
C ILE A 23 3.38 -2.95 -5.27
N PRO A 24 2.71 -3.90 -5.94
CA PRO A 24 2.69 -5.30 -5.53
C PRO A 24 4.09 -5.90 -5.41
N GLY A 25 4.37 -6.55 -4.28
CA GLY A 25 5.65 -7.23 -4.03
C GLY A 25 6.75 -6.35 -3.42
N ARG A 26 6.50 -5.05 -3.16
CA ARG A 26 7.46 -4.21 -2.40
C ARG A 26 7.54 -4.62 -0.92
N THR A 27 8.62 -4.25 -0.26
CA THR A 27 8.75 -4.39 1.20
C THR A 27 7.56 -3.74 1.92
N GLY A 28 6.92 -4.48 2.82
CA GLY A 28 5.72 -4.04 3.53
C GLY A 28 4.38 -4.37 2.84
N CYS A 29 4.41 -4.81 1.57
CA CYS A 29 3.22 -5.31 0.87
C CYS A 29 2.92 -6.76 1.27
N VAL A 30 1.64 -7.11 1.35
CA VAL A 30 1.18 -8.48 1.66
C VAL A 30 1.62 -9.51 0.61
N LEU A 31 1.90 -9.07 -0.62
CA LEU A 31 2.36 -9.92 -1.72
C LEU A 31 3.88 -10.09 -1.80
N ALA A 32 4.65 -9.51 -0.87
CA ALA A 32 6.11 -9.51 -0.93
C ALA A 32 6.75 -10.93 -0.98
N ARG A 33 6.08 -11.96 -0.46
CA ARG A 33 6.62 -13.33 -0.38
C ARG A 33 5.90 -14.35 -1.28
N ASN A 34 4.71 -14.02 -1.77
CA ASN A 34 3.81 -14.97 -2.43
C ASN A 34 3.53 -14.62 -3.89
N SER A 35 4.28 -13.68 -4.47
CA SER A 35 4.09 -13.25 -5.84
C SER A 35 5.42 -12.94 -6.51
N THR A 36 5.58 -13.49 -7.71
CA THR A 36 6.72 -13.24 -8.58
C THR A 36 6.26 -12.35 -9.74
N PHE A 37 7.00 -11.27 -9.98
CA PHE A 37 6.72 -10.32 -11.06
C PHE A 37 7.88 -10.35 -12.06
N ALA A 38 7.58 -10.13 -13.35
CA ALA A 38 8.61 -10.03 -14.39
C ALA A 38 9.57 -8.84 -14.17
N VAL A 39 9.07 -7.75 -13.60
CA VAL A 39 9.86 -6.57 -13.22
C VAL A 39 9.91 -6.47 -11.69
N SER A 40 11.11 -6.27 -11.14
CA SER A 40 11.30 -6.17 -9.69
C SER A 40 10.47 -5.02 -9.09
N ALA A 41 10.07 -5.16 -7.83
CA ALA A 41 9.34 -4.10 -7.13
C ALA A 41 10.17 -2.80 -7.08
N GLN A 42 11.49 -2.89 -6.89
CA GLN A 42 12.37 -1.73 -6.86
C GLN A 42 12.41 -0.97 -8.18
N ALA A 43 12.47 -1.67 -9.31
CA ALA A 43 12.45 -1.02 -10.62
C ALA A 43 11.11 -0.29 -10.87
N ARG A 44 9.99 -0.86 -10.41
CA ARG A 44 8.66 -0.23 -10.48
C ARG A 44 8.55 0.99 -9.56
N ILE A 45 9.11 0.94 -8.36
CA ILE A 45 9.21 2.11 -7.45
C ILE A 45 9.94 3.25 -8.16
N ASN A 46 11.11 2.96 -8.75
CA ASN A 46 11.91 3.99 -9.42
C ASN A 46 11.18 4.58 -10.64
N ALA A 47 10.51 3.75 -11.44
CA ALA A 47 9.73 4.21 -12.59
C ALA A 47 8.55 5.10 -12.16
N GLN A 48 7.88 4.74 -11.07
CA GLN A 48 6.73 5.48 -10.56
C GLN A 48 7.15 6.84 -9.97
N SER A 49 8.26 6.90 -9.22
CA SER A 49 8.83 8.15 -8.72
C SER A 49 9.31 9.09 -9.83
N ALA A 50 9.62 8.57 -11.03
CA ALA A 50 10.01 9.38 -12.18
C ALA A 50 8.80 9.88 -13.00
N ALA A 51 7.67 9.17 -12.94
CA ALA A 51 6.50 9.43 -13.76
C ALA A 51 5.39 10.21 -13.03
N LEU A 52 5.30 10.08 -11.71
CA LEU A 52 4.24 10.67 -10.91
C LEU A 52 4.80 11.64 -9.86
N PRO A 53 4.05 12.72 -9.55
CA PRO A 53 4.33 13.49 -8.34
C PRO A 53 4.22 12.58 -7.11
N PRO A 54 4.93 12.90 -6.01
CA PRO A 54 4.87 12.11 -4.80
C PRO A 54 3.42 11.95 -4.34
N ALA A 55 3.08 10.75 -3.85
CA ALA A 55 1.73 10.46 -3.41
C ALA A 55 1.25 11.51 -2.40
N PRO A 56 -0.03 11.95 -2.48
CA PRO A 56 -0.55 12.94 -1.58
C PRO A 56 -0.40 12.46 -0.13
N PRO A 57 0.00 13.34 0.81
CA PRO A 57 0.17 12.96 2.19
C PRO A 57 -1.16 12.42 2.74
N LEU A 58 -1.13 11.19 3.25
CA LEU A 58 -2.31 10.63 3.91
C LEU A 58 -2.67 11.48 5.15
N PRO A 59 -3.96 11.61 5.47
CA PRO A 59 -4.36 12.14 6.77
C PRO A 59 -3.66 11.35 7.89
N PRO A 60 -3.45 11.96 9.07
CA PRO A 60 -2.93 11.26 10.23
C PRO A 60 -3.68 9.95 10.42
N LEU A 61 -2.95 8.86 10.64
CA LEU A 61 -3.57 7.56 10.87
C LEU A 61 -4.45 7.73 12.13
N HIS A 62 -5.76 7.86 11.95
CA HIS A 62 -6.68 7.98 13.07
C HIS A 62 -6.54 6.67 13.85
N SER A 63 -5.82 6.72 14.98
CA SER A 63 -5.69 5.57 15.88
C SER A 63 -7.01 5.38 16.62
N GLY A 64 -8.04 5.01 15.87
CA GLY A 64 -9.39 4.73 16.36
C GLY A 64 -9.46 3.34 16.96
N ARG A 65 -8.57 3.01 17.91
CA ARG A 65 -8.79 1.85 18.78
C ARG A 65 -9.86 2.27 19.79
N LYS A 66 -11.13 2.12 19.41
CA LYS A 66 -12.24 2.23 20.36
C LYS A 66 -12.04 1.12 21.39
N THR A 67 -11.58 1.48 22.58
CA THR A 67 -11.65 0.62 23.76
C THR A 67 -13.14 0.38 24.00
N LEU A 68 -13.63 -0.79 23.59
CA LEU A 68 -14.96 -1.26 23.95
C LEU A 68 -14.95 -1.50 25.47
N LYS A 69 -15.38 -0.50 26.23
CA LYS A 69 -15.65 -0.62 27.66
C LYS A 69 -17.09 -1.12 27.80
N THR A 70 -17.27 -2.42 27.89
CA THR A 70 -18.54 -3.01 28.35
C THR A 70 -18.62 -2.77 29.86
N GLY A 71 -19.62 -2.01 30.27
CA GLY A 71 -19.97 -1.79 31.68
C GLY A 71 -20.69 -2.97 32.29
#